data_AF-X1CET7-F1
#
_entry.id   AF-X1CET7-F1
#
_cell.length_a   1.000
_cell.length_b   1.000
_cell.length_c   1.000
_cell.angle_alpha   90.00
_cell.angle_beta   90.00
_cell.angle_gamma   90.00
#
_symmetry.space_group_name_H-M   'P 1'
#
loop_
_entity.id
_entity.type
_entity.pdbx_description
1 polymer ?
#
loop_
_entity_poly.entity_id
_entity_poly.type
_entity_poly.pdbx_seq_one_letter_code
_entity_poly.pdbx_strand_id
1 'polypeptide(L)'
;APEPAVHLKIHSTYAAPAETKKFTDLYDRYYDLVSQPFGYYSACSYDIGWILTETITSAQSTDAMDIIPLQATAAFNSFGSSGWNALDQYDDRFGSAYQIWSYKYDGDVVIPYVSGLYQDTTGQVTWYTDAMGYTPVGP
;
A
#
# COMPACT_ATOMS: atom_id res chain seq x y z
N ALA A 1 -13.57 10.75 22.10
CA ALA A 1 -12.49 10.93 21.12
C ALA A 1 -12.93 11.43 19.73
N PRO A 2 -14.15 11.17 19.20
CA PRO A 2 -14.49 11.57 17.84
C PRO A 2 -14.58 13.08 17.61
N GLU A 3 -15.18 13.84 18.55
CA GLU A 3 -15.27 15.30 18.46
C GLU A 3 -13.90 16.00 18.35
N PRO A 4 -12.89 15.72 19.21
CA PRO A 4 -11.55 16.27 19.01
C PRO A 4 -10.93 15.91 17.66
N ALA A 5 -11.11 14.69 17.14
CA ALA A 5 -10.52 14.29 15.87
C ALA A 5 -11.08 15.08 14.69
N VAL A 6 -12.40 15.32 14.68
CA VAL A 6 -13.08 16.14 13.67
C VAL A 6 -12.70 17.62 13.84
N HIS A 7 -12.71 18.15 15.06
CA HIS A 7 -12.38 19.56 15.32
C HIS A 7 -10.92 19.90 15.02
N LEU A 8 -9.98 19.03 15.40
CA LEU A 8 -8.55 19.20 15.19
C LEU A 8 -8.10 18.77 13.79
N LYS A 9 -9.01 18.20 12.98
CA LYS A 9 -8.72 17.70 11.63
C LYS A 9 -7.55 16.71 11.64
N ILE A 10 -7.64 15.70 12.51
CA ILE A 10 -6.58 14.71 12.66
C ILE A 10 -6.52 13.85 11.39
N HIS A 11 -5.35 13.84 10.76
CA HIS A 11 -5.03 13.04 9.60
C HIS A 11 -4.07 11.91 10.00
N SER A 12 -4.27 10.71 9.46
CA SER A 12 -3.40 9.56 9.68
C SER A 12 -2.99 8.94 8.36
N THR A 13 -1.72 8.61 8.21
CA THR A 13 -1.23 7.90 7.02
C THR A 13 -1.39 6.40 7.20
N TYR A 14 -1.87 5.74 6.16
CA TYR A 14 -1.97 4.30 6.06
C TYR A 14 -1.36 3.85 4.74
N ALA A 15 -0.42 2.91 4.79
CA ALA A 15 0.25 2.42 3.59
C ALA A 15 -0.78 1.84 2.61
N ALA A 16 -0.72 2.30 1.37
CA ALA A 16 -1.72 2.00 0.36
C ALA A 16 -1.13 1.06 -0.69
N PRO A 17 -1.83 -0.03 -1.04
CA PRO A 17 -1.49 -0.81 -2.21
C PRO A 17 -1.79 0.02 -3.46
N ALA A 18 -1.15 -0.32 -4.57
CA ALA A 18 -1.58 0.21 -5.86
C ALA A 18 -3.03 -0.22 -6.15
N GLU A 19 -3.91 0.75 -6.42
CA GLU A 19 -5.31 0.52 -6.79
C GLU A 19 -5.38 -0.12 -8.19
N THR A 20 -5.27 -1.44 -8.20
CA THR A 20 -5.11 -2.24 -9.42
C THR A 20 -6.03 -3.44 -9.36
N LYS A 21 -6.37 -3.97 -10.54
CA LYS A 21 -7.14 -5.22 -10.64
C LYS A 21 -6.44 -6.39 -9.92
N LYS A 22 -5.10 -6.42 -9.90
CA LYS A 22 -4.33 -7.44 -9.17
C LYS A 22 -4.62 -7.40 -7.67
N PHE A 23 -4.67 -6.20 -7.09
CA PHE A 23 -5.00 -6.03 -5.67
C PHE A 23 -6.45 -6.43 -5.40
N THR A 24 -7.42 -5.91 -6.16
CA THR A 24 -8.86 -6.17 -5.91
C THR A 24 -9.19 -7.66 -6.09
N ASP A 25 -8.67 -8.31 -7.12
CA ASP A 25 -8.91 -9.74 -7.35
C ASP A 25 -8.27 -10.61 -6.25
N LEU A 26 -7.13 -10.19 -5.69
CA LEU A 26 -6.53 -10.89 -4.56
C LEU A 26 -7.30 -10.63 -3.27
N TYR A 27 -7.78 -9.39 -3.05
CA TYR A 27 -8.62 -9.04 -1.92
C TYR A 27 -9.88 -9.91 -1.89
N ASP A 28 -10.62 -9.98 -2.99
CA ASP A 28 -11.88 -10.73 -3.08
C ASP A 28 -11.65 -12.22 -2.80
N ARG A 29 -10.66 -12.83 -3.46
CA ARG A 29 -10.30 -14.24 -3.23
C ARG A 29 -9.87 -14.52 -1.79
N TYR A 30 -9.13 -13.60 -1.18
CA TYR A 30 -8.69 -13.73 0.21
C TYR A 30 -9.88 -13.64 1.16
N TYR A 31 -10.75 -12.64 0.96
CA TYR A 31 -11.95 -12.46 1.78
C TYR A 31 -12.92 -13.65 1.65
N ASP A 32 -13.15 -14.15 0.45
CA ASP A 32 -13.99 -15.34 0.23
C ASP A 32 -13.44 -16.58 0.95
N LEU A 33 -12.11 -16.70 1.04
CA LEU A 33 -11.46 -17.85 1.65
C LEU A 33 -11.45 -17.81 3.18
N VAL A 34 -11.20 -16.64 3.78
CA VAL A 34 -10.94 -16.52 5.23
C VAL A 34 -11.84 -15.52 5.96
N SER A 35 -12.70 -14.80 5.23
CA SER A 35 -13.61 -13.77 5.76
C SER A 35 -12.89 -12.65 6.55
N GLN A 36 -11.68 -12.28 6.10
CA GLN A 36 -10.90 -11.18 6.67
C GLN A 36 -10.47 -10.20 5.57
N PRO A 37 -10.39 -8.88 5.87
CA PRO A 37 -9.93 -7.90 4.90
C PRO A 37 -8.45 -8.12 4.55
N PHE A 38 -8.13 -7.98 3.27
CA PHE A 38 -6.76 -8.05 2.77
C PHE A 38 -6.12 -6.66 2.76
N GLY A 39 -4.99 -6.50 3.44
CA GLY A 39 -4.30 -5.22 3.60
C GLY A 39 -3.00 -5.10 2.81
N TYR A 40 -2.42 -3.89 2.81
CA TYR A 40 -1.15 -3.59 2.13
C TYR A 40 -0.03 -4.56 2.50
N TYR A 41 0.21 -4.79 3.80
CA TYR A 41 1.30 -5.66 4.25
C TYR A 41 1.11 -7.12 3.83
N SER A 42 -0.15 -7.60 3.78
CA SER A 42 -0.45 -8.93 3.25
C SER A 42 -0.20 -9.01 1.74
N ALA A 43 -0.49 -7.94 1.00
CA ALA A 43 -0.14 -7.83 -0.43
C ALA A 43 1.37 -7.85 -0.64
N CYS A 44 2.14 -7.16 0.20
CA CYS A 44 3.61 -7.21 0.17
C CYS A 44 4.13 -8.62 0.41
N SER A 45 3.63 -9.34 1.42
CA SER A 45 4.03 -10.73 1.68
C SER A 45 3.70 -11.65 0.50
N TYR A 46 2.56 -11.45 -0.15
CA TYR A 46 2.17 -12.21 -1.34
C TYR A 46 3.14 -11.96 -2.51
N ASP A 47 3.52 -10.70 -2.74
CA ASP A 47 4.45 -10.32 -3.80
C ASP A 47 5.88 -10.82 -3.53
N ILE A 48 6.34 -10.78 -2.27
CA ILE A 48 7.61 -11.40 -1.85
C ILE A 48 7.63 -12.88 -2.22
N GLY A 49 6.52 -13.59 -1.98
CA GLY A 49 6.39 -15.00 -2.37
C GLY A 49 6.57 -15.24 -3.88
N TRP A 50 6.05 -14.33 -4.72
CA TRP A 50 6.25 -14.40 -6.17
C TRP A 50 7.68 -14.11 -6.59
N ILE A 51 8.33 -13.13 -5.98
CA ILE A 51 9.74 -12.81 -6.24
C ILE A 51 10.63 -14.00 -5.86
N LEU A 52 10.38 -14.64 -4.71
CA LEU A 52 11.10 -15.84 -4.31
C LEU A 52 10.87 -16.99 -5.31
N THR A 53 9.63 -17.18 -5.77
CA THR A 53 9.31 -18.22 -6.77
C THR A 53 10.03 -17.96 -8.09
N GLU A 54 10.04 -16.72 -8.57
CA GLU A 54 10.72 -16.32 -9.81
C GLU A 54 12.23 -16.53 -9.71
N THR A 55 12.84 -16.18 -8.58
CA THR A 55 14.29 -16.32 -8.40
C THR A 55 14.72 -17.76 -8.21
N ILE A 56 13.96 -18.58 -7.47
CA ILE A 56 14.19 -20.04 -7.36
C ILE A 56 14.10 -20.70 -8.74
N THR A 57 13.06 -20.38 -9.50
CA THR A 57 12.85 -20.95 -10.83
C THR A 57 13.89 -20.46 -11.84
N SER A 58 14.36 -19.22 -11.74
CA SER A 58 15.42 -18.70 -12.61
C SER A 58 16.79 -19.32 -12.29
N ALA A 59 17.11 -19.48 -11.01
CA ALA A 59 18.36 -20.10 -10.55
C ALA A 59 18.36 -21.63 -10.71
N GLN A 60 17.17 -22.25 -10.83
CA GLN A 60 16.99 -23.71 -10.72
C GLN A 60 17.60 -24.25 -9.40
N SER A 61 17.53 -23.45 -8.34
CA SER A 61 18.19 -23.71 -7.06
C SER A 61 17.33 -23.19 -5.93
N THR A 62 17.44 -23.85 -4.77
CA THR A 62 16.91 -23.38 -3.49
C THR A 62 18.00 -22.85 -2.57
N ASP A 63 19.26 -22.83 -3.02
CA ASP A 63 20.38 -22.26 -2.27
C ASP A 63 20.30 -20.73 -2.28
N ALA A 64 20.42 -20.12 -1.10
CA ALA A 64 20.35 -18.67 -0.95
C ALA A 64 21.45 -17.94 -1.74
N MET A 65 22.64 -18.53 -1.86
CA MET A 65 23.76 -17.93 -2.57
C MET A 65 23.52 -17.85 -4.08
N ASP A 66 22.68 -18.73 -4.62
CA ASP A 66 22.27 -18.69 -6.03
C ASP A 66 21.09 -17.72 -6.26
N ILE A 67 20.23 -17.53 -5.25
CA ILE A 67 18.98 -16.79 -5.36
C ILE A 67 19.15 -15.29 -5.08
N ILE A 68 19.87 -14.92 -4.02
CA ILE A 68 20.03 -13.52 -3.56
C ILE A 68 20.48 -12.59 -4.70
N PRO A 69 21.46 -12.96 -5.55
CA PRO A 69 21.90 -12.09 -6.66
C PRO A 69 20.81 -11.75 -7.68
N LEU A 70 19.71 -12.53 -7.73
CA LEU A 70 18.62 -12.35 -8.69
C LEU A 70 17.46 -11.52 -8.11
N GLN A 71 17.37 -11.38 -6.78
CA GLN A 71 16.19 -10.80 -6.13
C GLN A 71 15.95 -9.34 -6.49
N ALA A 72 16.99 -8.51 -6.52
CA ALA A 72 16.85 -7.11 -6.89
C ALA A 72 16.30 -6.95 -8.33
N THR A 73 16.80 -7.75 -9.28
CA THR A 73 16.32 -7.73 -10.67
C THR A 73 14.89 -8.25 -10.79
N ALA A 74 14.54 -9.35 -10.12
CA ALA A 74 13.18 -9.88 -10.11
C ALA A 74 12.19 -8.89 -9.49
N ALA A 75 12.55 -8.30 -8.34
CA ALA A 75 11.76 -7.28 -7.67
C ALA A 75 11.54 -6.04 -8.56
N PHE A 76 12.60 -5.56 -9.23
CA PHE A 76 12.51 -4.44 -10.17
C PHE A 76 11.56 -4.72 -11.35
N ASN A 77 11.56 -5.93 -11.89
CA ASN A 77 10.69 -6.30 -13.01
C ASN A 77 9.24 -6.61 -12.57
N SER A 78 9.00 -6.71 -11.27
CA SER A 78 7.72 -7.15 -10.72
C SER A 78 6.80 -5.98 -10.39
N PHE A 79 5.64 -5.95 -11.04
CA PHE A 79 4.48 -5.14 -10.62
C PHE A 79 3.40 -6.09 -10.06
N GLY A 80 3.37 -6.23 -8.73
CA GLY A 80 2.53 -7.18 -8.01
C GLY A 80 1.20 -6.60 -7.53
N SER A 81 0.61 -7.25 -6.52
CA SER A 81 -0.66 -6.82 -5.90
C SER A 81 -0.46 -5.61 -4.98
N SER A 82 0.72 -5.44 -4.40
CA SER A 82 1.07 -4.26 -3.61
C SER A 82 1.55 -3.08 -4.45
N GLY A 83 1.82 -3.29 -5.75
CA GLY A 83 2.34 -2.30 -6.68
C GLY A 83 3.71 -2.67 -7.25
N TRP A 84 4.51 -1.67 -7.63
CA TRP A 84 5.87 -1.89 -8.11
C TRP A 84 6.79 -2.29 -6.95
N ASN A 85 7.55 -3.37 -7.12
CA ASN A 85 8.33 -3.99 -6.05
C ASN A 85 9.82 -3.64 -6.09
N ALA A 86 10.23 -2.66 -6.90
CA ALA A 86 11.63 -2.24 -6.96
C ALA A 86 12.16 -1.86 -5.58
N LEU A 87 13.42 -2.23 -5.36
CA LEU A 87 14.18 -1.90 -4.17
C LEU A 87 15.13 -0.74 -4.45
N ASP A 88 15.44 0.05 -3.43
CA ASP A 88 16.48 1.07 -3.47
C ASP A 88 17.87 0.50 -3.12
N GLN A 89 18.85 1.39 -2.98
CA GLN A 89 20.23 1.03 -2.65
C GLN A 89 20.44 0.52 -1.21
N TYR A 90 19.41 0.57 -0.38
CA TYR A 90 19.40 0.10 1.01
C TYR A 90 18.57 -1.19 1.17
N ASP A 91 18.15 -1.79 0.06
CA ASP A 91 17.22 -2.94 0.01
C ASP A 91 15.82 -2.62 0.56
N ASP A 92 15.47 -1.34 0.68
CA ASP A 92 14.13 -0.87 1.04
C ASP A 92 13.26 -0.73 -0.22
N ARG A 93 11.94 -0.71 -0.08
CA ARG A 93 11.04 -0.48 -1.21
C ARG A 93 11.27 0.93 -1.76
N PHE A 94 11.57 1.03 -3.06
CA PHE A 94 11.93 2.29 -3.75
C PHE A 94 10.88 3.40 -3.61
N GLY A 95 9.61 3.04 -3.53
CA GLY A 95 8.55 4.01 -3.28
C GLY A 95 7.30 3.34 -2.75
N SER A 96 6.57 4.08 -1.91
CA SER A 96 5.28 3.68 -1.37
C SER A 96 4.26 4.80 -1.50
N ALA A 97 3.00 4.43 -1.67
CA ALA A 97 1.89 5.37 -1.56
C ALA A 97 1.26 5.23 -0.17
N TYR A 98 0.76 6.32 0.38
CA TYR A 98 0.06 6.33 1.66
C TYR A 98 -1.28 7.04 1.49
N GLN A 99 -2.36 6.32 1.76
CA GLN A 99 -3.66 6.95 1.93
C GLN A 99 -3.62 7.81 3.19
N ILE A 100 -4.21 9.00 3.10
CA ILE A 100 -4.41 9.88 4.24
C ILE A 100 -5.85 9.71 4.68
N TRP A 101 -6.05 9.13 5.86
CA TRP A 101 -7.34 8.86 6.46
C TRP A 101 -7.73 9.97 7.44
N SER A 102 -9.01 10.31 7.42
CA SER A 102 -9.66 11.31 8.28
C SER A 102 -10.96 10.77 8.84
N TYR A 103 -11.57 11.51 9.75
CA TYR A 103 -12.83 11.17 10.37
C TYR A 103 -13.86 12.27 10.14
N LYS A 104 -15.12 11.90 9.91
CA LYS A 104 -16.24 12.82 9.83
C LYS A 104 -17.49 12.24 10.48
N TYR A 105 -18.44 13.11 10.80
CA TYR A 105 -19.77 12.68 11.21
C TYR A 105 -20.61 12.28 9.99
N ASP A 106 -21.28 11.15 10.10
CA ASP A 106 -22.41 10.72 9.27
C ASP A 106 -23.60 10.51 10.21
N GLY A 107 -24.46 11.53 10.30
CA GLY A 107 -25.42 11.66 11.40
C GLY A 107 -24.71 11.74 12.75
N ASP A 108 -25.11 10.88 13.69
CA ASP A 108 -24.56 10.80 15.05
C ASP A 108 -23.35 9.86 15.16
N VAL A 109 -22.89 9.28 14.04
CA VAL A 109 -21.79 8.30 14.00
C VAL A 109 -20.56 8.93 13.38
N VAL A 110 -19.38 8.62 13.93
CA VAL A 110 -18.11 8.99 13.28
C VAL A 110 -17.61 7.86 12.40
N ILE A 111 -17.36 8.20 11.14
CA ILE A 111 -16.87 7.26 10.12
C ILE A 111 -15.49 7.67 9.61
N PRO A 112 -14.59 6.71 9.34
CA PRO A 112 -13.33 6.98 8.68
C PRO A 112 -13.55 7.16 7.17
N TYR A 113 -12.75 8.00 6.53
CA TYR A 113 -12.73 8.15 5.08
C TYR A 113 -11.32 8.53 4.57
N VAL A 114 -11.04 8.21 3.31
CA VAL A 114 -9.79 8.64 2.65
C VAL A 114 -9.93 10.11 2.24
N SER A 115 -9.11 10.96 2.83
CA SER A 115 -9.05 12.40 2.57
C SER A 115 -7.95 12.81 1.59
N GLY A 116 -7.03 11.90 1.26
CA GLY A 116 -5.98 12.19 0.30
C GLY A 116 -5.02 11.03 0.10
N LEU A 117 -3.98 11.28 -0.68
CA LEU A 117 -2.93 10.35 -1.01
C LEU A 117 -1.57 11.05 -1.01
N TYR A 118 -0.61 10.53 -0.27
CA TYR A 118 0.80 10.88 -0.39
C TYR A 118 1.49 9.88 -1.32
N GLN A 119 2.27 10.38 -2.29
CA GLN A 119 3.11 9.56 -3.17
C GLN A 119 4.58 9.85 -2.89
N ASP A 120 5.30 8.84 -2.42
CA ASP A 120 6.70 9.01 -2.02
C ASP A 120 7.64 9.27 -3.21
N THR A 121 7.35 8.67 -4.36
CA THR A 121 8.15 8.83 -5.59
C THR A 121 8.15 10.27 -6.12
N THR A 122 7.15 11.08 -5.79
CA THR A 122 7.06 12.49 -6.18
C THR A 122 7.14 13.43 -4.98
N GLY A 123 7.05 12.93 -3.75
CA GLY A 123 6.91 13.71 -2.53
C GLY A 123 5.60 14.52 -2.45
N GLN A 124 4.60 14.22 -3.28
CA GLN A 124 3.39 15.04 -3.39
C GLN A 124 2.23 14.48 -2.58
N VAL A 125 1.45 15.38 -1.99
CA VAL A 125 0.15 15.09 -1.40
C VAL A 125 -0.95 15.55 -2.35
N THR A 126 -1.88 14.65 -2.66
CA THR A 126 -3.14 14.96 -3.34
C THR A 126 -4.28 14.91 -2.33
N TRP A 127 -4.91 16.05 -2.07
CA TRP A 127 -6.08 16.14 -1.20
C TRP A 127 -7.37 15.90 -1.98
N TYR A 128 -8.26 15.09 -1.44
CA TYR A 128 -9.58 14.81 -2.01
C TYR A 128 -10.59 15.84 -1.47
N THR A 129 -10.46 17.07 -1.95
CA THR A 129 -11.20 18.24 -1.44
C THR A 129 -12.71 18.07 -1.49
N ASP A 130 -13.24 17.35 -2.48
CA ASP A 130 -14.67 17.04 -2.58
C ASP A 130 -15.18 16.19 -1.42
N ALA A 131 -14.36 15.22 -0.96
CA ALA A 131 -14.69 14.39 0.19
C ALA A 131 -14.52 15.13 1.52
N MET A 132 -13.60 16.10 1.57
CA MET A 132 -13.25 16.86 2.77
C MET A 132 -14.13 18.09 3.02
N GLY A 133 -14.62 18.74 1.96
CA GLY A 133 -15.32 20.02 2.04
C GLY A 133 -14.41 21.22 2.39
N TYR A 134 -13.09 21.02 2.41
CA TYR A 134 -12.08 22.08 2.58
C TYR A 134 -10.74 21.64 2.00
N THR A 135 -9.84 22.60 1.79
CA THR A 135 -8.43 22.36 1.43
C THR A 135 -7.55 22.61 2.65
N PRO A 136 -6.73 21.63 3.11
CA PRO A 136 -5.75 21.86 4.17
C PRO A 136 -4.79 23.00 3.84
N VAL A 137 -4.42 23.78 4.86
CA VAL A 137 -3.50 24.91 4.70
C VAL A 137 -2.09 24.47 5.11
N GLY A 138 -1.25 24.20 4.10
CA GLY A 138 0.21 24.01 4.20
C GLY A 138 0.72 22.56 4.32
N PRO A 139 2.04 22.33 4.09
CA PRO A 139 2.87 23.08 3.13
C PRO A 139 2.37 22.92 1.69
#